data_AF-A0A521KKY9-F1
#
_entry.id   AF-A0A521KKY9-F1
#
_cell.length_a   1.000
_cell.length_b   1.000
_cell.length_c   1.000
_cell.angle_alpha   90.00
_cell.angle_beta   90.00
_cell.angle_gamma   90.00
#
_symmetry.space_group_name_H-M   'P 1'
#
loop_
_entity.id
_entity.type
_entity.pdbx_description
1 polymer ?
#
loop_
_entity_poly.entity_id
_entity_poly.type
_entity_poly.pdbx_seq_one_letter_code
_entity_poly.pdbx_strand_id
1 'polypeptide(L)'
;MRQPPAAASGAHRGLVCRLRATCAGQIRTGSGDVRICPAERPRARDDVRMTTTLTLAAMPSIQAVRTTGIYCRADCSARPHARNVTPYASSVAAEAAGYRPCLRCRPDRLPPHVEADTEALVGRALLLIADGVLDETSEDGLAARLGITARHLRRLFNERVGATPVFVARSRRAHFARRLLDETDLRMVDVALTSGFNSVRQMNREMLAVFHFTPTELRARRRAADRLVADGGIRLRVPFVGRLAFNDLLGYFRSRAIPGVEAVGDGVYRRTITVCGEPGVIEVSRAADGQHLLVVAHLPTLGAMIDDIARVRRLFGLDRPSAEETPLARDPLLAPLVQARPGLRVPGAWDPFETAVRVLLGQQVSVAGATTLAGRLVEALGTPVGDR
;
A
#
# COMPACT_ATOMS: atom_id res chain seq x y z
N MET A 1 28.01 35.34 -46.85
CA MET A 1 27.35 36.65 -46.66
C MET A 1 25.85 36.46 -46.82
N ARG A 2 25.07 37.01 -45.88
CA ARG A 2 23.64 37.38 -45.96
C ARG A 2 22.58 36.26 -46.15
N GLN A 3 21.87 35.97 -45.07
CA GLN A 3 20.38 35.93 -45.07
C GLN A 3 19.86 37.39 -44.94
N PRO A 4 18.54 37.75 -45.02
CA PRO A 4 17.27 36.97 -44.99
C PRO A 4 16.24 37.54 -46.05
N PRO A 5 14.88 37.62 -45.91
CA PRO A 5 13.89 37.05 -44.95
C PRO A 5 12.49 36.55 -45.49
N ALA A 6 11.83 35.74 -44.63
CA ALA A 6 10.43 35.76 -44.11
C ALA A 6 9.12 35.63 -44.95
N ALA A 7 8.10 35.15 -44.19
CA ALA A 7 6.62 35.23 -44.35
C ALA A 7 5.92 34.05 -45.05
N ALA A 8 4.72 33.55 -44.69
CA ALA A 8 3.76 33.71 -43.58
C ALA A 8 2.66 32.60 -43.71
N SER A 9 1.73 32.53 -42.73
CA SER A 9 0.43 31.81 -42.60
C SER A 9 -0.19 31.11 -43.83
N GLY A 10 -0.93 30.00 -43.74
CA GLY A 10 -2.07 29.70 -42.87
C GLY A 10 -2.90 28.52 -43.45
N ALA A 11 -3.82 28.01 -42.64
CA ALA A 11 -4.52 26.71 -42.73
C ALA A 11 -5.42 26.42 -43.96
N HIS A 12 -5.55 25.14 -44.37
CA HIS A 12 -6.73 24.30 -44.11
C HIS A 12 -6.69 22.91 -44.79
N ARG A 13 -7.16 21.90 -44.02
CA ARG A 13 -7.91 20.69 -44.42
C ARG A 13 -7.30 19.71 -45.44
N GLY A 14 -6.88 18.56 -44.93
CA GLY A 14 -6.68 17.31 -45.68
C GLY A 14 -6.93 16.10 -44.78
N LEU A 15 -7.61 15.10 -45.33
CA LEU A 15 -8.21 13.93 -44.71
C LEU A 15 -7.27 12.99 -43.91
N VAL A 16 -7.91 12.33 -42.92
CA VAL A 16 -7.83 10.88 -42.58
C VAL A 16 -6.50 10.14 -42.81
N CYS A 17 -5.91 9.66 -41.71
CA CYS A 17 -5.30 8.33 -41.68
C CYS A 17 -5.36 7.72 -40.27
N ARG A 18 -6.04 6.57 -40.16
CA ARG A 18 -5.78 5.57 -39.12
C ARG A 18 -4.40 4.97 -39.38
N LEU A 19 -3.57 4.78 -38.35
CA LEU A 19 -2.81 3.54 -38.11
C LEU A 19 -1.90 3.64 -36.87
N ARG A 20 -2.08 2.64 -35.99
CA ARG A 20 -1.10 1.87 -35.19
C ARG A 20 0.18 2.55 -34.66
N ALA A 21 0.31 2.43 -33.34
CA ALA A 21 1.48 1.97 -32.57
C ALA A 21 2.85 2.51 -32.97
N THR A 22 3.38 3.47 -32.19
CA THR A 22 4.78 3.51 -31.75
C THR A 22 4.98 4.57 -30.66
N CYS A 23 5.68 4.15 -29.59
CA CYS A 23 6.56 4.87 -28.67
C CYS A 23 6.42 6.40 -28.40
N ALA A 24 6.59 6.69 -27.11
CA ALA A 24 7.17 7.89 -26.51
C ALA A 24 6.32 9.17 -26.48
N GLY A 25 5.91 9.58 -25.28
CA GLY A 25 5.36 10.91 -25.01
C GLY A 25 5.46 11.28 -23.53
N GLN A 26 6.31 12.25 -23.21
CA GLN A 26 6.37 12.89 -21.88
C GLN A 26 5.08 13.69 -21.62
N ILE A 27 4.55 13.61 -20.41
CA ILE A 27 3.29 14.25 -20.00
C ILE A 27 3.60 15.58 -19.27
N ARG A 28 2.92 16.68 -19.64
CA ARG A 28 2.88 17.95 -18.88
C ARG A 28 1.48 18.17 -18.32
N THR A 29 1.37 18.53 -17.04
CA THR A 29 0.09 18.73 -16.35
C THR A 29 -0.19 20.22 -16.08
N GLY A 30 -1.35 20.70 -16.52
CA GLY A 30 -1.93 21.98 -16.09
C GLY A 30 -2.81 21.82 -14.85
N SER A 31 -2.81 22.85 -13.99
CA SER A 31 -3.47 22.92 -12.68
C SER A 31 -5.00 23.01 -12.77
N GLY A 32 -5.72 22.19 -11.99
CA GLY A 32 -7.17 22.29 -11.78
C GLY A 32 -7.59 21.81 -10.39
N ASP A 33 -8.58 22.49 -9.79
CA ASP A 33 -8.98 22.43 -8.38
C ASP A 33 -9.48 21.06 -7.87
N VAL A 34 -9.12 20.77 -6.61
CA VAL A 34 -9.41 19.52 -5.89
C VAL A 34 -10.86 19.48 -5.38
N ARG A 35 -11.64 18.47 -5.77
CA ARG A 35 -12.96 18.15 -5.17
C ARG A 35 -12.83 17.02 -4.15
N ILE A 36 -13.57 17.13 -3.04
CA ILE A 36 -13.68 16.14 -1.96
C ILE A 36 -14.95 15.31 -2.20
N CYS A 37 -14.85 13.98 -2.23
CA CYS A 37 -15.98 13.08 -2.48
C CYS A 37 -16.54 12.44 -1.19
N PRO A 38 -17.87 12.28 -1.05
CA PRO A 38 -18.49 11.44 -0.03
C PRO A 38 -18.50 9.96 -0.45
N ALA A 39 -18.43 9.05 0.52
CA ALA A 39 -18.33 7.59 0.32
C ALA A 39 -19.71 6.90 0.15
N GLU A 40 -19.85 6.01 -0.83
CA GLU A 40 -21.00 5.10 -0.99
C GLU A 40 -20.58 3.62 -1.14
N ARG A 41 -21.48 2.73 -0.69
CA ARG A 41 -21.25 1.36 -0.18
C ARG A 41 -21.42 0.25 -1.22
N PRO A 42 -20.79 -0.91 -0.99
CA PRO A 42 -21.44 -2.21 -1.24
C PRO A 42 -21.46 -3.13 0.00
N ARG A 43 -22.47 -4.01 0.07
CA ARG A 43 -22.62 -5.09 1.09
C ARG A 43 -22.28 -6.45 0.46
N ALA A 44 -21.64 -7.35 1.21
CA ALA A 44 -21.91 -8.80 1.20
C ALA A 44 -21.07 -9.56 2.25
N ARG A 45 -21.56 -10.74 2.65
CA ARG A 45 -21.18 -11.60 3.78
C ARG A 45 -20.45 -12.89 3.36
N ASP A 46 -19.91 -13.54 4.40
CA ASP A 46 -19.65 -14.97 4.64
C ASP A 46 -18.25 -15.57 4.47
N ASP A 47 -17.99 -16.46 5.43
CA ASP A 47 -16.73 -16.94 6.02
C ASP A 47 -15.96 -17.98 5.19
N VAL A 48 -14.63 -17.92 5.27
CA VAL A 48 -13.75 -19.10 5.15
C VAL A 48 -12.61 -19.00 6.17
N ARG A 49 -12.46 -20.03 7.02
CA ARG A 49 -11.38 -20.16 8.02
C ARG A 49 -10.20 -20.95 7.44
N MET A 50 -8.99 -20.43 7.59
CA MET A 50 -7.75 -21.20 7.47
C MET A 50 -6.78 -20.67 8.54
N THR A 51 -6.48 -21.52 9.52
CA THR A 51 -5.51 -21.25 10.59
C THR A 51 -4.25 -22.04 10.25
N THR A 52 -3.10 -21.39 10.18
CA THR A 52 -1.81 -22.11 10.09
C THR A 52 -0.77 -21.35 10.88
N THR A 53 -0.41 -21.93 12.02
CA THR A 53 0.68 -21.50 12.89
C THR A 53 1.99 -21.65 12.14
N LEU A 54 2.77 -20.58 12.12
CA LEU A 54 4.05 -20.57 11.44
C LEU A 54 5.08 -19.78 12.24
N THR A 55 5.94 -20.53 12.92
CA THR A 55 7.13 -20.03 13.61
C THR A 55 8.26 -19.93 12.59
N LEU A 56 8.64 -18.70 12.18
CA LEU A 56 9.90 -18.45 11.50
C LEU A 56 10.50 -17.09 11.89
N ALA A 57 11.81 -17.14 12.17
CA ALA A 57 12.76 -16.05 12.42
C ALA A 57 12.40 -15.08 13.57
N ALA A 58 13.21 -15.13 14.63
CA ALA A 58 13.11 -14.29 15.80
C ALA A 58 13.13 -12.78 15.49
N MET A 59 12.17 -12.06 16.09
CA MET A 59 12.04 -10.62 16.39
C MET A 59 11.18 -9.75 15.46
N PRO A 60 10.27 -8.96 16.06
CA PRO A 60 10.30 -7.51 15.94
C PRO A 60 10.81 -6.92 17.28
N SER A 61 12.10 -6.67 17.46
CA SER A 61 12.86 -5.54 16.95
C SER A 61 12.42 -4.16 17.46
N ILE A 62 11.42 -4.02 18.32
CA ILE A 62 11.02 -2.71 18.89
C ILE A 62 11.36 -2.63 20.38
N GLN A 63 12.11 -1.59 20.73
CA GLN A 63 12.58 -1.33 22.08
C GLN A 63 12.24 0.10 22.48
N ALA A 64 11.49 0.27 23.56
CA ALA A 64 11.12 1.55 24.11
C ALA A 64 12.05 1.96 25.27
N VAL A 65 12.58 3.17 25.22
CA VAL A 65 13.51 3.72 26.21
C VAL A 65 12.75 4.63 27.16
N ARG A 66 12.54 4.17 28.40
CA ARG A 66 11.75 4.83 29.45
C ARG A 66 12.20 6.26 29.72
N THR A 67 13.50 6.50 29.78
CA THR A 67 14.07 7.82 30.12
C THR A 67 13.84 8.88 29.04
N THR A 68 13.67 8.49 27.77
CA THR A 68 13.52 9.43 26.66
C THR A 68 12.12 9.47 26.06
N GLY A 69 11.26 8.50 26.39
CA GLY A 69 9.95 8.34 25.75
C GLY A 69 10.07 8.05 24.25
N ILE A 70 11.09 7.29 23.84
CA ILE A 70 11.37 6.96 22.44
C ILE A 70 11.36 5.46 22.26
N TYR A 71 10.72 4.95 21.21
CA TYR A 71 10.94 3.58 20.75
C TYR A 71 11.83 3.53 19.51
N CYS A 72 12.68 2.52 19.47
CA CYS A 72 13.73 2.31 18.48
C CYS A 72 13.60 0.92 17.87
N ARG A 73 14.26 0.73 16.73
CA ARG A 73 14.61 -0.60 16.23
C ARG A 73 15.65 -1.24 17.16
N ALA A 74 15.68 -2.57 17.25
CA ALA A 74 16.64 -3.30 18.07
C ALA A 74 18.09 -3.12 17.60
N ASP A 75 18.30 -2.88 16.31
CA ASP A 75 19.61 -2.60 15.70
C ASP A 75 20.02 -1.11 15.76
N CYS A 76 19.28 -0.29 16.52
CA CYS A 76 19.55 1.14 16.60
C CYS A 76 20.89 1.43 17.29
N SER A 77 21.68 2.31 16.67
CA SER A 77 23.00 2.73 17.19
C SER A 77 22.96 3.55 18.48
N ALA A 78 21.78 3.88 19.02
CA ALA A 78 21.63 4.68 20.23
C ALA A 78 22.02 3.95 21.53
N ARG A 79 22.18 2.62 21.51
CA ARG A 79 22.66 1.76 22.63
C ARG A 79 22.18 2.21 24.03
N PRO A 80 20.86 2.23 24.30
CA PRO A 80 20.32 2.60 25.62
C PRO A 80 20.70 1.56 26.70
N HIS A 81 20.80 2.00 27.96
CA HIS A 81 21.02 1.08 29.09
C HIS A 81 19.86 0.08 29.22
N ALA A 82 20.19 -1.21 29.34
CA ALA A 82 19.21 -2.31 29.38
C ALA A 82 18.09 -2.11 30.43
N ARG A 83 18.41 -1.56 31.61
CA ARG A 83 17.42 -1.28 32.68
C ARG A 83 16.33 -0.27 32.27
N ASN A 84 16.60 0.56 31.27
CA ASN A 84 15.68 1.59 30.77
C ASN A 84 14.91 1.12 29.54
N VAL A 85 15.10 -0.11 29.09
CA VAL A 85 14.52 -0.65 27.85
C VAL A 85 13.35 -1.57 28.17
N THR A 86 12.21 -1.30 27.55
CA THR A 86 11.03 -2.17 27.55
C THR A 86 10.79 -2.68 26.13
N PRO A 87 10.77 -4.00 25.89
CA PRO A 87 10.43 -4.55 24.57
C PRO A 87 8.92 -4.41 24.30
N TYR A 88 8.57 -4.19 23.03
CA TYR A 88 7.20 -4.20 22.55
C TYR A 88 7.09 -5.09 21.30
N ALA A 89 5.98 -5.81 21.16
CA ALA A 89 5.73 -6.67 20.01
C ALA A 89 5.54 -5.89 18.69
N SER A 90 5.18 -4.61 18.76
CA SER A 90 4.95 -3.78 17.58
C SER A 90 5.20 -2.30 17.87
N SER A 91 5.37 -1.50 16.80
CA SER A 91 5.45 -0.04 16.90
C SER A 91 4.16 0.55 17.47
N VAL A 92 3.00 0.06 17.02
CA VAL A 92 1.70 0.55 17.47
C VAL A 92 1.45 0.29 18.97
N ALA A 93 1.96 -0.82 19.52
CA ALA A 93 1.90 -1.08 20.96
C ALA A 93 2.75 -0.07 21.76
N ALA A 94 3.96 0.25 21.27
CA ALA A 94 4.82 1.24 21.91
C ALA A 94 4.20 2.65 21.85
N GLU A 95 3.56 3.00 20.73
CA GLU A 95 2.86 4.27 20.57
C GLU A 95 1.64 4.38 21.49
N ALA A 96 0.86 3.30 21.62
CA ALA A 96 -0.27 3.26 22.54
C ALA A 96 0.18 3.42 24.00
N ALA A 97 1.41 3.00 24.32
CA ALA A 97 2.05 3.22 25.62
C ALA A 97 2.70 4.62 25.76
N GLY A 98 2.57 5.51 24.78
CA GLY A 98 3.03 6.89 24.84
C GLY A 98 4.48 7.14 24.39
N TYR A 99 5.12 6.16 23.74
CA TYR A 99 6.46 6.33 23.18
C TYR A 99 6.38 6.83 21.73
N ARG A 100 7.21 7.81 21.37
CA ARG A 100 7.33 8.28 19.97
C ARG A 100 8.39 7.48 19.20
N PRO A 101 8.28 7.36 17.86
CA PRO A 101 9.32 6.75 17.05
C PRO A 101 10.63 7.54 17.08
N CYS A 102 11.74 6.81 17.09
CA CYS A 102 13.07 7.39 16.98
C CYS A 102 13.31 8.03 15.60
N LEU A 103 13.60 9.33 15.60
CA LEU A 103 13.92 10.08 14.37
C LEU A 103 15.25 9.64 13.71
N ARG A 104 16.10 8.90 14.42
CA ARG A 104 17.39 8.40 13.92
C ARG A 104 17.24 7.09 13.15
N CYS A 105 16.72 6.05 13.79
CA CYS A 105 16.56 4.72 13.16
C CYS A 105 15.25 4.56 12.39
N ARG A 106 14.32 5.53 12.51
CA ARG A 106 13.06 5.60 11.76
C ARG A 106 12.28 4.27 11.76
N PRO A 107 11.91 3.74 12.94
CA PRO A 107 11.17 2.49 13.02
C PRO A 107 9.78 2.60 12.36
N ASP A 108 9.25 3.82 12.21
CA ASP A 108 8.05 4.18 11.45
C ASP A 108 8.10 3.82 9.96
N ARG A 109 9.29 3.59 9.40
CA ARG A 109 9.46 3.17 8.00
C ARG A 109 9.53 1.67 7.81
N LEU A 110 9.59 0.90 8.89
CA LEU A 110 9.55 -0.54 8.77
C LEU A 110 8.17 -0.98 8.27
N PRO A 111 8.09 -2.07 7.49
CA PRO A 111 6.81 -2.67 7.21
C PRO A 111 6.14 -3.04 8.54
N PRO A 112 4.81 -2.86 8.64
CA PRO A 112 4.08 -3.23 9.84
C PRO A 112 4.30 -4.72 10.13
N HIS A 113 4.74 -5.03 11.35
CA HIS A 113 4.88 -6.41 11.78
C HIS A 113 3.55 -6.88 12.36
N VAL A 114 2.95 -7.90 11.75
CA VAL A 114 1.83 -8.64 12.32
C VAL A 114 2.35 -10.01 12.67
N GLU A 115 2.26 -10.40 13.95
CA GLU A 115 2.67 -11.74 14.36
C GLU A 115 1.84 -12.79 13.62
N ALA A 116 2.52 -13.81 13.09
CA ALA A 116 1.89 -14.87 12.29
C ALA A 116 0.84 -15.68 13.09
N ASP A 117 0.90 -15.65 14.42
CA ASP A 117 -0.03 -16.35 15.33
C ASP A 117 -1.12 -15.42 15.90
N THR A 118 -1.40 -14.32 15.20
CA THR A 118 -2.53 -13.48 15.56
C THR A 118 -3.83 -14.27 15.41
N GLU A 119 -4.62 -14.35 16.47
CA GLU A 119 -5.94 -14.99 16.46
C GLU A 119 -6.73 -14.56 15.20
N ALA A 120 -7.28 -15.53 14.46
CA ALA A 120 -7.85 -15.29 13.14
C ALA A 120 -8.84 -14.12 13.09
N LEU A 121 -9.55 -13.86 14.19
CA LEU A 121 -10.46 -12.73 14.33
C LEU A 121 -9.74 -11.37 14.33
N VAL A 122 -8.65 -11.23 15.07
CA VAL A 122 -7.84 -10.00 15.11
C VAL A 122 -7.14 -9.79 13.76
N GLY A 123 -6.64 -10.87 13.13
CA GLY A 123 -6.09 -10.80 11.77
C GLY A 123 -7.09 -10.27 10.75
N ARG A 124 -8.33 -10.79 10.76
CA ARG A 124 -9.42 -10.28 9.92
C ARG A 124 -9.76 -8.83 10.22
N ALA A 125 -9.81 -8.45 11.50
CA ALA A 125 -10.05 -7.07 11.89
C ALA A 125 -8.96 -6.11 11.37
N LEU A 126 -7.68 -6.51 11.45
CA LEU A 126 -6.57 -5.73 10.90
C LEU A 126 -6.68 -5.54 9.39
N LEU A 127 -7.11 -6.57 8.64
CA LEU A 127 -7.38 -6.46 7.21
C LEU A 127 -8.52 -5.46 6.93
N LEU A 128 -9.63 -5.54 7.67
CA LEU A 128 -10.74 -4.59 7.55
C LEU A 128 -10.31 -3.15 7.89
N ILE A 129 -9.45 -2.97 8.90
CA ILE A 129 -8.89 -1.66 9.24
C ILE A 129 -7.96 -1.16 8.11
N ALA A 130 -7.18 -2.05 7.49
CA ALA A 130 -6.34 -1.73 6.35
C ALA A 130 -7.16 -1.38 5.08
N ASP A 131 -8.40 -1.85 5.00
CA ASP A 131 -9.37 -1.52 3.95
C ASP A 131 -10.21 -0.29 4.26
N GLY A 132 -9.85 0.48 5.30
CA GLY A 132 -10.51 1.77 5.61
C GLY A 132 -11.87 1.63 6.30
N VAL A 133 -12.26 0.45 6.78
CA VAL A 133 -13.61 0.25 7.38
C VAL A 133 -13.89 1.18 8.57
N LEU A 134 -12.87 1.53 9.37
CA LEU A 134 -12.99 2.47 10.48
C LEU A 134 -12.99 3.95 10.06
N ASP A 135 -12.82 4.24 8.78
CA ASP A 135 -12.95 5.59 8.23
C ASP A 135 -14.42 5.90 7.90
N GLU A 136 -15.20 4.86 7.61
CA GLU A 136 -16.63 4.94 7.31
C GLU A 136 -17.54 4.58 8.49
N THR A 137 -17.03 3.77 9.43
CA THR A 137 -17.84 3.18 10.50
C THR A 137 -17.21 3.35 11.87
N SER A 138 -18.03 3.27 12.92
CA SER A 138 -17.54 3.22 14.30
C SER A 138 -16.92 1.85 14.60
N GLU A 139 -16.28 1.75 15.76
CA GLU A 139 -15.78 0.47 16.26
C GLU A 139 -16.89 -0.60 16.40
N ASP A 140 -18.12 -0.18 16.73
CA ASP A 140 -19.29 -1.07 16.75
C ASP A 140 -19.62 -1.60 15.35
N GLY A 141 -19.48 -0.77 14.32
CA GLY A 141 -19.65 -1.17 12.92
C GLY A 141 -18.60 -2.21 12.49
N LEU A 142 -17.34 -2.00 12.86
CA LEU A 142 -16.28 -2.99 12.61
C LEU A 142 -16.56 -4.30 13.35
N ALA A 143 -16.93 -4.25 14.63
CA ALA A 143 -17.23 -5.43 15.43
C ALA A 143 -18.44 -6.21 14.89
N ALA A 144 -19.48 -5.49 14.43
CA ALA A 144 -20.64 -6.10 13.80
C ALA A 144 -20.29 -6.87 12.51
N ARG A 145 -19.35 -6.36 11.68
CA ARG A 145 -18.85 -7.10 10.50
C ARG A 145 -18.13 -8.40 10.86
N LEU A 146 -17.58 -8.48 12.07
CA LEU A 146 -16.87 -9.65 12.59
C LEU A 146 -17.77 -10.58 13.42
N GLY A 147 -19.06 -10.25 13.59
CA GLY A 147 -20.00 -11.04 14.36
C GLY A 147 -19.75 -11.02 15.88
N ILE A 148 -19.07 -10.00 16.40
CA ILE A 148 -18.74 -9.88 17.84
C ILE A 148 -19.07 -8.48 18.40
N THR A 149 -19.00 -8.33 19.72
CA THR A 149 -19.19 -7.02 20.37
C THR A 149 -17.93 -6.17 20.33
N ALA A 150 -18.07 -4.84 20.26
CA ALA A 150 -16.93 -3.92 20.29
C ALA A 150 -16.09 -4.05 21.57
N ARG A 151 -16.72 -4.34 22.72
CA ARG A 151 -16.01 -4.64 23.97
C ARG A 151 -15.10 -5.85 23.83
N HIS A 152 -15.61 -6.93 23.23
CA HIS A 152 -14.81 -8.13 23.00
C HIS A 152 -13.66 -7.84 22.01
N LEU A 153 -13.94 -7.11 20.93
CA LEU A 153 -12.94 -6.70 19.95
C LEU A 153 -11.81 -5.88 20.60
N ARG A 154 -12.15 -4.86 21.39
CA ARG A 154 -11.20 -4.04 22.16
C ARG A 154 -10.31 -4.88 23.07
N ARG A 155 -10.92 -5.82 23.80
CA ARG A 155 -10.18 -6.73 24.68
C ARG A 155 -9.15 -7.54 23.91
N LEU A 156 -9.56 -8.18 22.81
CA LEU A 156 -8.66 -8.97 21.96
C LEU A 156 -7.53 -8.12 21.37
N PHE A 157 -7.84 -6.90 20.92
CA PHE A 157 -6.85 -5.97 20.38
C PHE A 157 -5.82 -5.53 21.42
N ASN A 158 -6.26 -5.20 22.64
CA ASN A 158 -5.34 -4.87 23.73
C ASN A 158 -4.46 -6.07 24.12
N GLU A 159 -5.02 -7.28 24.15
CA GLU A 159 -4.28 -8.50 24.50
C GLU A 159 -3.27 -8.92 23.41
N ARG A 160 -3.63 -8.80 22.13
CA ARG A 160 -2.84 -9.34 21.00
C ARG A 160 -2.01 -8.32 20.25
N VAL A 161 -2.50 -7.08 20.14
CA VAL A 161 -1.83 -5.99 19.40
C VAL A 161 -1.20 -4.97 20.36
N GLY A 162 -1.69 -4.88 21.60
CA GLY A 162 -1.26 -3.88 22.57
C GLY A 162 -1.88 -2.50 22.37
N ALA A 163 -2.89 -2.38 21.49
CA ALA A 163 -3.56 -1.13 21.16
C ALA A 163 -5.00 -1.37 20.71
N THR A 164 -5.90 -0.38 20.88
CA THR A 164 -7.30 -0.50 20.46
C THR A 164 -7.44 -0.44 18.92
N PRO A 165 -8.54 -0.98 18.33
CA PRO A 165 -8.76 -0.94 16.89
C PRO A 165 -8.71 0.48 16.30
N VAL A 166 -9.33 1.43 17.00
CA VAL A 166 -9.35 2.85 16.60
C VAL A 166 -7.94 3.46 16.65
N PHE A 167 -7.14 3.11 17.67
CA PHE A 167 -5.76 3.58 17.75
C PHE A 167 -4.91 3.03 16.60
N VAL A 168 -5.05 1.75 16.26
CA VAL A 168 -4.36 1.13 15.12
C VAL A 168 -4.69 1.88 13.81
N ALA A 169 -5.96 2.18 13.55
CA ALA A 169 -6.36 2.94 12.37
C ALA A 169 -5.77 4.37 12.34
N ARG A 170 -5.73 5.05 13.49
CA ARG A 170 -5.14 6.39 13.62
C ARG A 170 -3.62 6.39 13.41
N SER A 171 -2.92 5.45 14.06
CA SER A 171 -1.48 5.25 13.91
C SER A 171 -1.12 4.96 12.45
N ARG A 172 -1.84 4.04 11.78
CA ARG A 172 -1.67 3.73 10.35
C ARG A 172 -1.72 5.00 9.48
N ARG A 173 -2.73 5.85 9.67
CA ARG A 173 -2.85 7.13 8.92
C ARG A 173 -1.74 8.11 9.23
N ALA A 174 -1.33 8.21 10.51
CA ALA A 174 -0.24 9.08 10.91
C ALA A 174 1.09 8.64 10.28
N HIS A 175 1.40 7.33 10.27
CA HIS A 175 2.58 6.78 9.58
C HIS A 175 2.55 7.02 8.08
N PHE A 176 1.39 6.86 7.44
CA PHE A 176 1.28 7.15 6.03
C PHE A 176 1.47 8.64 5.72
N ALA A 177 0.89 9.54 6.51
CA ALA A 177 1.14 10.98 6.40
C ALA A 177 2.62 11.31 6.62
N ARG A 178 3.26 10.70 7.62
CA ARG A 178 4.69 10.84 7.86
C ARG A 178 5.51 10.47 6.62
N ARG A 179 5.15 9.38 5.94
CA ARG A 179 5.78 8.96 4.69
C ARG A 179 5.55 9.96 3.56
N LEU A 180 4.33 10.47 3.37
CA LEU A 180 4.07 11.51 2.36
C LEU A 180 4.87 12.79 2.62
N LEU A 181 5.00 13.21 3.88
CA LEU A 181 5.82 14.38 4.27
C LEU A 181 7.31 14.19 3.94
N ASP A 182 7.79 12.94 3.97
CA ASP A 182 9.17 12.57 3.70
C ASP A 182 9.44 12.35 2.22
N GLU A 183 8.52 11.73 1.49
CA GLU A 183 8.78 11.28 0.12
C GLU A 183 8.30 12.28 -0.94
N THR A 184 7.40 13.20 -0.58
CA THR A 184 6.74 14.11 -1.53
C THR A 184 6.84 15.58 -1.11
N ASP A 185 6.50 16.48 -2.03
CA ASP A 185 6.31 17.91 -1.74
C ASP A 185 4.83 18.33 -1.78
N LEU A 186 3.90 17.37 -1.62
CA LEU A 186 2.46 17.65 -1.55
C LEU A 186 2.16 18.74 -0.52
N ARG A 187 1.15 19.58 -0.75
CA ARG A 187 0.76 20.58 0.25
C ARG A 187 0.21 19.88 1.50
N MET A 188 0.18 20.56 2.65
CA MET A 188 -0.31 19.93 3.89
C MET A 188 -1.77 19.46 3.79
N VAL A 189 -2.60 20.18 3.03
CA VAL A 189 -3.98 19.76 2.73
C VAL A 189 -4.00 18.46 1.94
N ASP A 190 -3.17 18.38 0.90
CA ASP A 190 -3.04 17.21 0.03
C ASP A 190 -2.55 16.00 0.84
N VAL A 191 -1.52 16.16 1.69
CA VAL A 191 -1.05 15.10 2.60
C VAL A 191 -2.16 14.60 3.52
N ALA A 192 -2.97 15.52 4.08
CA ALA A 192 -4.07 15.14 4.96
C ALA A 192 -5.09 14.25 4.24
N LEU A 193 -5.55 14.70 3.06
CA LEU A 193 -6.56 13.99 2.26
C LEU A 193 -6.04 12.64 1.75
N THR A 194 -4.84 12.62 1.18
CA THR A 194 -4.20 11.39 0.66
C THR A 194 -3.97 10.36 1.77
N SER A 195 -3.81 10.79 3.02
CA SER A 195 -3.65 9.91 4.19
C SER A 195 -4.95 9.49 4.86
N GLY A 196 -6.12 9.85 4.32
CA GLY A 196 -7.42 9.51 4.90
C GLY A 196 -7.81 10.34 6.12
N PHE A 197 -7.28 11.56 6.25
CA PHE A 197 -7.77 12.55 7.21
C PHE A 197 -8.80 13.47 6.56
N ASN A 198 -9.84 13.84 7.31
CA ASN A 198 -10.88 14.75 6.84
C ASN A 198 -10.44 16.22 6.87
N SER A 199 -9.37 16.55 7.60
CA SER A 199 -8.84 17.90 7.66
C SER A 199 -7.38 17.94 8.11
N VAL A 200 -6.70 19.04 7.76
CA VAL A 200 -5.35 19.35 8.26
C VAL A 200 -5.33 19.44 9.78
N ARG A 201 -6.39 19.94 10.42
CA ARG A 201 -6.49 20.02 11.89
C ARG A 201 -6.49 18.62 12.53
N GLN A 202 -7.26 17.70 11.97
CA GLN A 202 -7.27 16.30 12.41
C GLN A 202 -5.89 15.67 12.25
N MET A 203 -5.28 15.81 11.07
CA MET A 203 -3.92 15.32 10.82
C MET A 203 -2.92 15.89 11.85
N ASN A 204 -2.94 17.19 12.11
CA ASN A 204 -2.06 17.81 13.12
C ASN A 204 -2.20 17.15 14.50
N ARG A 205 -3.44 16.93 14.96
CA ARG A 205 -3.70 16.30 16.26
C ARG A 205 -3.17 14.87 16.32
N GLU A 206 -3.43 14.06 15.31
CA GLU A 206 -2.97 12.66 15.30
C GLU A 206 -1.45 12.57 15.14
N MET A 207 -0.84 13.46 14.36
CA MET A 207 0.62 13.52 14.21
C MET A 207 1.31 13.94 15.51
N LEU A 208 0.74 14.90 16.26
CA LEU A 208 1.22 15.23 17.60
C LEU A 208 1.06 14.06 18.57
N ALA A 209 -0.05 13.33 18.51
CA ALA A 209 -0.29 12.19 19.39
C ALA A 209 0.68 11.02 19.14
N VAL A 210 1.04 10.74 17.89
CA VAL A 210 1.90 9.59 17.51
C VAL A 210 3.38 9.95 17.49
N PHE A 211 3.73 11.10 16.89
CA PHE A 211 5.12 11.48 16.66
C PHE A 211 5.65 12.51 17.66
N HIS A 212 4.78 13.17 18.42
CA HIS A 212 5.10 14.30 19.30
C HIS A 212 5.70 15.49 18.54
N PHE A 213 5.34 15.63 17.26
CA PHE A 213 5.74 16.75 16.39
C PHE A 213 4.60 17.10 15.44
N THR A 214 4.55 18.36 15.02
CA THR A 214 3.63 18.81 13.97
C THR A 214 4.06 18.30 12.58
N PRO A 215 3.14 18.22 11.60
CA PRO A 215 3.46 17.88 10.20
C PRO A 215 4.55 18.79 9.60
N THR A 216 4.53 20.10 9.89
CA THR A 216 5.53 21.05 9.41
C THR A 216 6.91 20.76 9.99
N GLU A 217 7.00 20.55 11.29
CA GLU A 217 8.22 20.14 11.99
C GLU A 217 8.77 18.82 11.47
N LEU A 218 7.88 17.88 11.18
CA LEU A 218 8.21 16.58 10.62
C LEU A 218 8.78 16.72 9.21
N ARG A 219 8.19 17.55 8.36
CA ARG A 219 8.72 17.86 7.01
C ARG A 219 10.07 18.55 7.07
N ALA A 220 10.27 19.50 7.99
CA ALA A 220 11.55 20.18 8.17
C ALA A 220 12.69 19.23 8.58
N ARG A 221 12.36 18.09 9.23
CA ARG A 221 13.30 17.03 9.64
C ARG A 221 13.50 15.95 8.58
N ARG A 222 12.94 16.11 7.37
CA ARG A 222 13.14 15.21 6.23
C ARG A 222 14.61 15.22 5.80
N ARG A 223 15.19 14.04 5.52
CA ARG A 223 16.54 13.96 4.92
C ARG A 223 16.44 14.21 3.41
N ALA A 224 17.46 14.80 2.80
CA ALA A 224 17.45 15.04 1.35
C ALA A 224 17.19 13.76 0.52
N ALA A 225 17.77 12.63 0.93
CA ALA A 225 17.59 11.33 0.29
C ALA A 225 16.17 10.73 0.43
N ASP A 226 15.36 11.23 1.36
CA ASP A 226 14.00 10.73 1.56
C ASP A 226 13.06 11.20 0.45
N ARG A 227 13.28 12.42 -0.06
CA ARG A 227 12.47 13.04 -1.11
C ARG A 227 12.62 12.26 -2.41
N LEU A 228 11.49 11.91 -3.03
CA LEU A 228 11.44 11.30 -4.34
C LEU A 228 11.14 12.37 -5.39
N VAL A 229 11.91 12.36 -6.47
CA VAL A 229 11.60 13.15 -7.67
C VAL A 229 10.65 12.32 -8.53
N ALA A 230 9.53 12.93 -8.90
CA ALA A 230 8.51 12.33 -9.75
C ALA A 230 8.35 13.19 -11.00
N ASP A 231 8.48 12.56 -12.17
CA ASP A 231 8.17 13.17 -13.47
C ASP A 231 6.71 12.87 -13.84
N GLY A 232 5.80 13.27 -12.94
CA GLY A 232 4.38 12.94 -12.98
C GLY A 232 3.95 11.89 -11.95
N GLY A 233 2.70 12.02 -11.48
CA GLY A 233 2.13 11.16 -10.45
C GLY A 233 2.75 11.34 -9.05
N ILE A 234 2.23 10.58 -8.08
CA ILE A 234 2.74 10.51 -6.71
C ILE A 234 3.59 9.28 -6.57
N ARG A 235 4.89 9.47 -6.32
CA ARG A 235 5.87 8.40 -6.17
C ARG A 235 6.09 8.09 -4.70
N LEU A 236 6.02 6.81 -4.30
CA LEU A 236 6.23 6.36 -2.92
C LEU A 236 7.00 5.03 -2.83
N ARG A 237 7.73 4.80 -1.73
CA ARG A 237 8.45 3.53 -1.46
C ARG A 237 7.69 2.58 -0.57
N VAL A 238 7.26 1.42 -1.08
CA VAL A 238 6.57 0.40 -0.29
C VAL A 238 7.61 -0.61 0.24
N PRO A 239 8.02 -0.53 1.52
CA PRO A 239 9.05 -1.41 2.07
C PRO A 239 8.52 -2.82 2.30
N PHE A 240 9.41 -3.81 2.25
CA PHE A 240 9.13 -5.20 2.63
C PHE A 240 10.35 -5.81 3.33
N VAL A 241 10.15 -6.93 4.03
CA VAL A 241 11.22 -7.68 4.69
C VAL A 241 11.70 -8.81 3.79
N GLY A 242 13.01 -9.07 3.78
CA GLY A 242 13.57 -10.24 3.11
C GLY A 242 13.66 -10.10 1.59
N ARG A 243 13.79 -11.24 0.90
CA ARG A 243 13.90 -11.29 -0.56
C ARG A 243 12.52 -11.24 -1.21
N LEU A 244 12.49 -10.78 -2.45
CA LEU A 244 11.28 -10.78 -3.27
C LEU A 244 11.61 -11.28 -4.68
N ALA A 245 11.00 -12.40 -5.05
CA ALA A 245 11.04 -12.97 -6.40
C ALA A 245 10.17 -12.14 -7.36
N PHE A 246 10.53 -10.87 -7.54
CA PHE A 246 9.68 -9.89 -8.24
C PHE A 246 9.45 -10.26 -9.71
N ASN A 247 10.45 -10.82 -10.40
CA ASN A 247 10.29 -11.24 -11.79
C ASN A 247 9.34 -12.44 -11.92
N ASP A 248 9.33 -13.38 -10.98
CA ASP A 248 8.35 -14.47 -10.92
C ASP A 248 6.94 -13.94 -10.69
N LEU A 249 6.78 -12.93 -9.81
CA LEU A 249 5.50 -12.23 -9.63
C LEU A 249 5.03 -11.53 -10.90
N LEU A 250 5.93 -10.83 -11.61
CA LEU A 250 5.59 -10.23 -12.91
C LEU A 250 5.20 -11.28 -13.95
N GLY A 251 5.88 -12.43 -13.98
CA GLY A 251 5.51 -13.55 -14.85
C GLY A 251 4.12 -14.10 -14.52
N TYR A 252 3.82 -14.26 -13.23
CA TYR A 252 2.49 -14.64 -12.76
C TYR A 252 1.42 -13.65 -13.20
N PHE A 253 1.63 -12.35 -12.96
CA PHE A 253 0.68 -11.30 -13.34
C PHE A 253 0.51 -11.20 -14.86
N ARG A 254 1.59 -11.28 -15.64
CA ARG A 254 1.53 -11.21 -17.11
C ARG A 254 0.62 -12.29 -17.69
N SER A 255 0.73 -13.51 -17.20
CA SER A 255 -0.10 -14.63 -17.68
C SER A 255 -1.59 -14.51 -17.31
N ARG A 256 -1.94 -13.61 -16.38
CA ARG A 256 -3.29 -13.43 -15.81
C ARG A 256 -3.82 -12.00 -15.97
N ALA A 257 -3.11 -11.16 -16.71
CA ALA A 257 -3.43 -9.75 -16.86
C ALA A 257 -4.79 -9.62 -17.56
N ILE A 258 -5.70 -8.85 -16.95
CA ILE A 258 -6.98 -8.54 -17.60
C ILE A 258 -6.75 -7.46 -18.66
N PRO A 259 -7.04 -7.74 -19.96
CA PRO A 259 -6.96 -6.74 -21.01
C PRO A 259 -7.79 -5.49 -20.67
N GLY A 260 -7.21 -4.30 -20.81
CA GLY A 260 -7.85 -3.03 -20.47
C GLY A 260 -7.78 -2.62 -18.99
N VAL A 261 -7.34 -3.51 -18.09
CA VAL A 261 -7.17 -3.20 -16.65
C VAL A 261 -5.72 -3.30 -16.24
N GLU A 262 -5.00 -4.33 -16.68
CA GLU A 262 -3.64 -4.61 -16.24
C GLU A 262 -2.68 -4.73 -17.41
N ALA A 263 -1.45 -4.27 -17.22
CA ALA A 263 -0.36 -4.44 -18.18
C ALA A 263 0.94 -4.76 -17.44
N VAL A 264 1.72 -5.69 -17.99
CA VAL A 264 3.02 -6.08 -17.41
C VAL A 264 4.11 -6.06 -18.48
N GLY A 265 5.01 -5.08 -18.38
CA GLY A 265 6.07 -4.83 -19.35
C GLY A 265 7.21 -4.04 -18.73
N ASP A 266 8.42 -4.18 -19.27
CA ASP A 266 9.61 -3.40 -18.89
C ASP A 266 9.96 -3.45 -17.39
N GLY A 267 9.69 -4.58 -16.73
CA GLY A 267 9.92 -4.73 -15.29
C GLY A 267 8.92 -3.96 -14.42
N VAL A 268 7.78 -3.56 -14.98
CA VAL A 268 6.73 -2.79 -14.29
C VAL A 268 5.39 -3.51 -14.42
N TYR A 269 4.67 -3.61 -13.31
CA TYR A 269 3.25 -3.94 -13.28
C TYR A 269 2.45 -2.65 -13.28
N ARG A 270 1.47 -2.53 -14.17
CA ARG A 270 0.56 -1.40 -14.24
C ARG A 270 -0.87 -1.88 -14.11
N ARG A 271 -1.70 -1.09 -13.44
CA ARG A 271 -3.14 -1.32 -13.46
C ARG A 271 -3.93 -0.03 -13.39
N THR A 272 -5.15 -0.09 -13.91
CA THR A 272 -6.19 0.89 -13.64
C THR A 272 -6.82 0.63 -12.27
N ILE A 273 -7.21 1.71 -11.61
CA ILE A 273 -7.87 1.72 -10.31
C ILE A 273 -8.97 2.78 -10.33
N THR A 274 -9.88 2.71 -9.37
CA THR A 274 -10.92 3.72 -9.18
C THR A 274 -10.67 4.42 -7.85
N VAL A 275 -10.50 5.74 -7.89
CA VAL A 275 -10.36 6.58 -6.70
C VAL A 275 -11.49 7.58 -6.70
N CYS A 276 -12.38 7.47 -5.70
CA CYS A 276 -13.55 8.34 -5.57
C CYS A 276 -14.43 8.40 -6.83
N GLY A 277 -14.60 7.25 -7.51
CA GLY A 277 -15.39 7.14 -8.74
C GLY A 277 -14.63 7.54 -10.02
N GLU A 278 -13.44 8.12 -9.89
CA GLU A 278 -12.64 8.57 -11.03
C GLU A 278 -11.51 7.57 -11.34
N PRO A 279 -11.16 7.39 -12.63
CA PRO A 279 -10.13 6.44 -13.03
C PRO A 279 -8.72 6.96 -12.73
N GLY A 280 -7.90 6.11 -12.10
CA GLY A 280 -6.48 6.34 -11.88
C GLY A 280 -5.64 5.16 -12.37
N VAL A 281 -4.32 5.34 -12.37
CA VAL A 281 -3.35 4.29 -12.73
C VAL A 281 -2.31 4.15 -11.63
N ILE A 282 -1.97 2.91 -11.29
CA ILE A 282 -0.83 2.59 -10.44
C ILE A 282 0.21 1.81 -11.24
N GLU A 283 1.45 2.26 -11.13
CA GLU A 283 2.63 1.55 -11.58
C GLU A 283 3.41 1.02 -10.39
N VAL A 284 3.88 -0.22 -10.49
CA VAL A 284 4.69 -0.87 -9.45
C VAL A 284 5.93 -1.48 -10.10
N SER A 285 7.10 -1.04 -9.62
CA SER A 285 8.41 -1.55 -10.03
C SER A 285 9.25 -1.90 -8.81
N ARG A 286 10.31 -2.67 -9.00
CA ARG A 286 11.29 -2.94 -7.94
C ARG A 286 12.33 -1.83 -7.89
N ALA A 287 12.61 -1.31 -6.70
CA ALA A 287 13.68 -0.33 -6.55
C ALA A 287 15.07 -0.97 -6.72
N ALA A 288 16.04 -0.17 -7.17
CA ALA A 288 17.40 -0.61 -7.42
C ALA A 288 18.13 -1.14 -6.17
N ASP A 289 17.77 -0.66 -4.98
CA ASP A 289 18.34 -1.15 -3.71
C ASP A 289 17.80 -2.53 -3.28
N GLY A 290 16.74 -3.01 -3.96
CA GLY A 290 16.09 -4.29 -3.68
C GLY A 290 15.32 -4.36 -2.36
N GLN A 291 15.18 -3.25 -1.61
CA GLN A 291 14.57 -3.19 -0.27
C GLN A 291 13.10 -2.71 -0.28
N HIS A 292 12.66 -2.13 -1.39
CA HIS A 292 11.31 -1.61 -1.52
C HIS A 292 10.77 -1.77 -2.94
N LEU A 293 9.44 -1.79 -3.04
CA LEU A 293 8.78 -1.52 -4.30
C LEU A 293 8.65 -0.01 -4.46
N LEU A 294 8.76 0.44 -5.69
CA LEU A 294 8.44 1.79 -6.07
C LEU A 294 7.04 1.80 -6.67
N VAL A 295 6.16 2.60 -6.07
CA VAL A 295 4.80 2.84 -6.56
C VAL A 295 4.74 4.26 -7.14
N VAL A 296 4.20 4.39 -8.35
CA VAL A 296 3.82 5.68 -8.94
C VAL A 296 2.32 5.65 -9.16
N ALA A 297 1.60 6.59 -8.54
CA ALA A 297 0.16 6.71 -8.66
C ALA A 297 -0.21 7.95 -9.47
N HIS A 298 -0.91 7.74 -10.57
CA HIS A 298 -1.48 8.77 -11.42
C HIS A 298 -2.96 8.88 -11.07
N LEU A 299 -3.26 9.74 -10.11
CA LEU A 299 -4.60 9.89 -9.56
C LEU A 299 -5.23 11.19 -10.06
N PRO A 300 -6.50 11.15 -10.51
CA PRO A 300 -7.23 12.35 -10.92
C PRO A 300 -7.59 13.24 -9.72
N THR A 301 -7.74 12.62 -8.54
CA THR A 301 -8.05 13.28 -7.28
C THR A 301 -7.22 12.68 -6.16
N LEU A 302 -6.96 13.49 -5.13
CA LEU A 302 -6.25 13.08 -3.94
C LEU A 302 -7.22 12.42 -2.95
N GLY A 303 -7.69 11.22 -3.29
CA GLY A 303 -8.41 10.33 -2.38
C GLY A 303 -7.47 9.55 -1.46
N ALA A 304 -8.02 8.72 -0.56
CA ALA A 304 -7.31 7.94 0.45
C ALA A 304 -6.37 6.86 -0.13
N MET A 305 -5.28 7.30 -0.77
CA MET A 305 -4.23 6.47 -1.39
C MET A 305 -3.61 5.46 -0.41
N ILE A 306 -3.74 5.70 0.89
CA ILE A 306 -3.35 4.74 1.94
C ILE A 306 -3.98 3.35 1.74
N ASP A 307 -5.21 3.29 1.21
CA ASP A 307 -5.92 2.03 0.95
C ASP A 307 -5.42 1.39 -0.35
N ASP A 308 -5.12 2.19 -1.38
CA ASP A 308 -4.51 1.70 -2.61
C ASP A 308 -3.12 1.11 -2.36
N ILE A 309 -2.32 1.75 -1.50
CA ILE A 309 -1.02 1.21 -1.10
C ILE A 309 -1.19 -0.08 -0.29
N ALA A 310 -2.22 -0.20 0.55
CA ALA A 310 -2.53 -1.45 1.23
C ALA A 310 -2.91 -2.56 0.22
N ARG A 311 -3.70 -2.24 -0.82
CA ARG A 311 -4.01 -3.16 -1.92
C ARG A 311 -2.76 -3.59 -2.69
N VAL A 312 -1.84 -2.66 -2.99
CA VAL A 312 -0.54 -3.00 -3.61
C VAL A 312 0.23 -3.99 -2.73
N ARG A 313 0.33 -3.74 -1.42
CA ARG A 313 1.02 -4.67 -0.51
C ARG A 313 0.42 -6.05 -0.54
N ARG A 314 -0.92 -6.17 -0.51
CA ARG A 314 -1.62 -7.46 -0.61
C ARG A 314 -1.41 -8.14 -1.95
N LEU A 315 -1.54 -7.40 -3.06
CA LEU A 315 -1.38 -7.90 -4.41
C LEU A 315 0.00 -8.56 -4.60
N PHE A 316 1.06 -7.92 -4.09
CA PHE A 316 2.43 -8.44 -4.14
C PHE A 316 2.80 -9.38 -2.97
N GLY A 317 1.85 -9.70 -2.09
CA GLY A 317 2.07 -10.60 -0.94
C GLY A 317 3.06 -10.06 0.09
N LEU A 318 3.25 -8.74 0.20
CA LEU A 318 4.30 -8.11 1.01
C LEU A 318 4.09 -8.29 2.53
N ASP A 319 2.87 -8.57 2.95
CA ASP A 319 2.48 -8.74 4.36
C ASP A 319 2.39 -10.21 4.79
N ARG A 320 2.84 -11.15 3.95
CA ARG A 320 2.88 -12.59 4.24
C ARG A 320 4.32 -13.09 4.20
N PRO A 321 4.65 -14.15 4.98
CA PRO A 321 5.95 -14.79 4.85
C PRO A 321 6.15 -15.27 3.42
N SER A 322 7.37 -15.11 2.93
CA SER A 322 7.83 -15.75 1.70
C SER A 322 7.93 -17.27 1.89
N ALA A 323 7.97 -18.03 0.80
CA ALA A 323 8.00 -19.50 0.87
C ALA A 323 9.20 -20.03 1.70
N GLU A 324 10.34 -19.35 1.65
CA GLU A 324 11.54 -19.65 2.47
C GLU A 324 11.32 -19.43 3.97
N GLU A 325 10.34 -18.60 4.33
CA GLU A 325 9.92 -18.30 5.70
C GLU A 325 8.72 -19.15 6.16
N THR A 326 8.38 -20.20 5.43
CA THR A 326 7.32 -21.17 5.79
C THR A 326 7.90 -22.57 6.07
N PRO A 327 7.13 -23.55 6.61
CA PRO A 327 7.65 -24.90 6.83
C PRO A 327 7.90 -25.62 5.50
N LEU A 328 7.37 -25.08 4.38
CA LEU A 328 7.63 -25.57 3.03
C LEU A 328 9.13 -25.59 2.70
N ALA A 329 9.91 -24.69 3.30
CA ALA A 329 11.36 -24.63 3.13
C ALA A 329 12.10 -25.81 3.78
N ARG A 330 11.43 -26.56 4.67
CA ARG A 330 11.98 -27.74 5.38
C ARG A 330 11.36 -29.05 4.92
N ASP A 331 10.33 -28.98 4.08
CA ASP A 331 9.66 -30.15 3.53
C ASP A 331 10.55 -30.85 2.48
N PRO A 332 10.79 -32.17 2.55
CA PRO A 332 11.70 -32.86 1.63
C PRO A 332 11.33 -32.75 0.14
N LEU A 333 10.03 -32.63 -0.18
CA LEU A 333 9.56 -32.54 -1.57
C LEU A 333 9.53 -31.08 -2.06
N LEU A 334 9.16 -30.14 -1.17
CA LEU A 334 8.98 -28.74 -1.55
C LEU A 334 10.24 -27.88 -1.36
N ALA A 335 11.14 -28.24 -0.45
CA ALA A 335 12.35 -27.46 -0.18
C ALA A 335 13.21 -27.21 -1.43
N PRO A 336 13.44 -28.20 -2.34
CA PRO A 336 14.17 -27.94 -3.59
C PRO A 336 13.47 -26.89 -4.47
N LEU A 337 12.14 -26.90 -4.52
CA LEU A 337 11.35 -25.93 -5.28
C LEU A 337 11.41 -24.53 -4.66
N VAL A 338 11.39 -24.43 -3.33
CA VAL A 338 11.54 -23.17 -2.60
C VAL A 338 12.93 -22.59 -2.81
N GLN A 339 13.98 -23.41 -2.69
CA GLN A 339 15.37 -22.98 -2.89
C GLN A 339 15.66 -22.51 -4.32
N ALA A 340 14.98 -23.08 -5.32
CA ALA A 340 15.09 -22.63 -6.70
C ALA A 340 14.52 -21.22 -6.93
N ARG A 341 13.65 -20.71 -6.05
CA ARG A 341 12.97 -19.40 -6.18
C ARG A 341 12.96 -18.64 -4.83
N PRO A 342 14.11 -18.15 -4.36
CA PRO A 342 14.19 -17.43 -3.10
C PRO A 342 13.34 -16.15 -3.11
N GLY A 343 12.66 -15.88 -2.00
CA GLY A 343 11.73 -14.75 -1.89
C GLY A 343 10.42 -14.91 -2.68
N LEU A 344 10.07 -16.12 -3.12
CA LEU A 344 8.77 -16.40 -3.74
C LEU A 344 7.65 -16.12 -2.75
N ARG A 345 6.61 -15.43 -3.21
CA ARG A 345 5.42 -15.09 -2.41
C ARG A 345 4.16 -15.51 -3.12
N VAL A 346 3.10 -15.73 -2.36
CA VAL A 346 1.75 -15.95 -2.89
C VAL A 346 1.20 -14.61 -3.38
N PRO A 347 0.93 -14.45 -4.70
CA PRO A 347 0.27 -13.25 -5.21
C PRO A 347 -1.11 -13.11 -4.59
N GLY A 348 -1.44 -11.90 -4.15
CA GLY A 348 -2.79 -11.58 -3.68
C GLY A 348 -3.69 -11.14 -4.84
N ALA A 349 -4.72 -10.38 -4.47
CA ALA A 349 -5.62 -9.75 -5.41
C ALA A 349 -5.88 -8.30 -5.01
N TRP A 350 -6.33 -7.50 -5.98
CA TRP A 350 -6.61 -6.09 -5.77
C TRP A 350 -7.88 -5.84 -4.96
N ASP A 351 -8.92 -6.60 -5.26
CA ASP A 351 -10.26 -6.44 -4.71
C ASP A 351 -10.96 -7.81 -4.59
N PRO A 352 -11.70 -8.07 -3.49
CA PRO A 352 -12.41 -9.33 -3.30
C PRO A 352 -13.48 -9.62 -4.36
N PHE A 353 -14.20 -8.60 -4.83
CA PHE A 353 -15.21 -8.77 -5.87
C PHE A 353 -14.55 -9.10 -7.21
N GLU A 354 -13.49 -8.39 -7.60
CA GLU A 354 -12.69 -8.74 -8.79
C GLU A 354 -12.17 -10.19 -8.71
N THR A 355 -11.74 -10.62 -7.52
CA THR A 355 -11.28 -11.99 -7.27
C THR A 355 -12.40 -13.01 -7.48
N ALA A 356 -13.59 -12.75 -6.92
CA ALA A 356 -14.74 -13.65 -7.08
C ALA A 356 -15.14 -13.80 -8.56
N VAL A 357 -15.18 -12.69 -9.30
CA VAL A 357 -15.43 -12.70 -10.75
C VAL A 357 -14.38 -13.54 -11.47
N ARG A 358 -13.08 -13.33 -11.18
CA ARG A 358 -12.00 -14.13 -11.79
C ARG A 358 -12.11 -15.62 -11.46
N VAL A 359 -12.48 -15.97 -10.23
CA VAL A 359 -12.67 -17.37 -9.82
C VAL A 359 -13.79 -18.01 -10.63
N LEU A 360 -14.93 -17.34 -10.80
CA LEU A 360 -16.05 -17.83 -11.59
C LEU A 360 -15.69 -17.98 -13.08
N LEU A 361 -15.04 -16.98 -13.66
CA LEU A 361 -14.61 -17.02 -15.07
C LEU A 361 -13.52 -18.05 -15.34
N GLY A 362 -12.74 -18.43 -14.32
CA GLY A 362 -11.66 -19.40 -14.42
C GLY A 362 -12.11 -20.85 -14.33
N GLN A 363 -13.39 -21.13 -14.05
CA GLN A 363 -13.87 -22.50 -13.89
C GLN A 363 -13.87 -23.23 -15.24
N GLN A 364 -13.27 -24.42 -15.25
CA GLN A 364 -13.26 -25.35 -16.39
C GLN A 364 -12.64 -24.79 -17.70
N VAL A 365 -11.83 -23.73 -17.60
CA VAL A 365 -11.14 -23.11 -18.74
C VAL A 365 -9.65 -22.94 -18.46
N SER A 366 -8.87 -22.74 -19.52
CA SER A 366 -7.46 -22.37 -19.38
C SER A 366 -7.31 -20.96 -18.79
N VAL A 367 -6.13 -20.65 -18.24
CA VAL A 367 -5.81 -19.30 -17.74
C VAL A 367 -6.00 -18.25 -18.85
N ALA A 368 -5.55 -18.55 -20.07
CA ALA A 368 -5.73 -17.67 -21.22
C ALA A 368 -7.22 -17.47 -21.56
N GLY A 369 -8.03 -18.53 -21.49
CA GLY A 369 -9.48 -18.45 -21.68
C GLY A 369 -10.15 -17.56 -20.63
N ALA A 370 -9.81 -17.75 -19.36
CA ALA A 370 -10.32 -16.92 -18.26
C ALA A 370 -9.99 -15.43 -18.45
N THR A 371 -8.75 -15.10 -18.81
CA THR A 371 -8.34 -13.70 -19.07
C THR A 371 -9.07 -13.08 -20.27
N THR A 372 -9.38 -13.88 -21.29
CA THR A 372 -10.16 -13.44 -22.45
C THR A 372 -11.59 -13.11 -22.06
N LEU A 373 -12.24 -13.97 -21.26
CA LEU A 373 -13.59 -13.70 -20.74
C LEU A 373 -13.61 -12.45 -19.84
N ALA A 374 -12.61 -12.28 -18.99
CA ALA A 374 -12.48 -11.10 -18.14
C ALA A 374 -12.32 -9.82 -18.98
N GLY A 375 -11.51 -9.85 -20.05
CA GLY A 375 -11.35 -8.73 -20.98
C GLY A 375 -12.67 -8.33 -21.65
N ARG A 376 -13.50 -9.30 -22.06
CA ARG A 376 -14.83 -9.03 -22.63
C ARG A 376 -15.79 -8.36 -21.63
N LEU A 377 -15.74 -8.76 -20.36
CA LEU A 377 -16.53 -8.08 -19.32
C LEU A 377 -16.06 -6.64 -19.13
N VAL A 378 -14.76 -6.40 -19.13
CA VAL A 378 -14.20 -5.05 -19.02
C VAL A 378 -14.59 -4.20 -20.22
N GLU A 379 -14.53 -4.74 -21.43
CA GLU A 379 -14.95 -4.02 -22.64
C GLU A 379 -16.44 -3.66 -22.60
N ALA A 380 -17.29 -4.56 -22.10
CA ALA A 380 -18.74 -4.37 -22.05
C ALA A 380 -19.21 -3.48 -20.89
N LEU A 381 -18.54 -3.54 -19.72
CA LEU A 381 -19.04 -2.96 -18.46
C LEU A 381 -18.05 -2.00 -17.79
N GLY A 382 -16.79 -1.96 -18.22
CA GLY A 382 -15.75 -1.14 -17.63
C GLY A 382 -15.90 0.34 -17.95
N THR A 383 -15.38 1.19 -17.05
CA THR A 383 -15.25 2.63 -17.32
C THR A 383 -13.91 2.88 -18.02
N PRO A 384 -13.90 3.47 -19.23
CA PRO A 384 -12.66 3.77 -19.94
C PRO A 384 -11.79 4.76 -19.16
N VAL A 385 -10.48 4.47 -19.08
CA VAL A 385 -9.49 5.45 -18.63
C VAL A 385 -9.00 6.18 -19.87
N GLY A 386 -9.19 7.50 -19.92
CA GLY A 386 -8.75 8.29 -21.07
C GLY A 386 -7.22 8.31 -21.18
N ASP A 387 -6.71 8.17 -22.40
CA ASP A 387 -5.33 8.51 -22.74
C ASP A 387 -5.19 10.03 -22.58
N ARG A 388 -4.63 10.50 -21.46
CA ARG A 388 -4.39 11.94 -21.23
C ARG A 388 -2.91 12.27 -21.32
#